data_AF-A0A3P1WW72-F1
#
_entry.id   AF-A0A3P1WW72-F1
#
_cell.length_a   1.000
_cell.length_b   1.000
_cell.length_c   1.000
_cell.angle_alpha   90.00
_cell.angle_beta   90.00
_cell.angle_gamma   90.00
#
_symmetry.space_group_name_H-M   'P 1'
#
loop_
_entity.id
_entity.type
_entity.pdbx_description
1 polymer ?
#
loop_
_entity_poly.entity_id
_entity_poly.type
_entity_poly.pdbx_seq_one_letter_code
_entity_poly.pdbx_strand_id
1 'polypeptide(L)'
;MPMSERQQELLDTPRWQQAGRVIDWHMEGLGAADGCSPEEIARIEERLGLPLPTALREWFELLGHRLQAVRDIPATPQDIQLRDGLIEVWRAAAGEWSLTAPSGEDPTLQLGGNEAPLSTWLAAMLMSETLVGACQGELQGPLGLLYFSIMGGEVEQAGPDVLTTVREDYEPFALPLPAPEESWYFDGGSVIRLGSSGRLEWAVASHQAYHRINELLGLEAGVTQVLARVTAPSPEEISRICGTEEDGRVHFFGSQETLDAVRELGAIEHMMHRSREPLLIEVLLVADDDHEALCDLLVEKLVPIWGERLVVAWRSGTEGEFTVVHPDGVTHAVE
;
A
#
# COMPACT_ATOMS: atom_id res chain seq x y z
N MET A 1 -15.25 10.27 -5.34
CA MET A 1 -15.21 11.72 -5.65
C MET A 1 -13.76 12.14 -5.72
N PRO A 2 -13.32 12.91 -6.73
CA PRO A 2 -11.93 13.38 -6.82
C PRO A 2 -11.49 14.10 -5.54
N MET A 3 -10.17 14.25 -5.36
CA MET A 3 -9.64 15.13 -4.31
C MET A 3 -10.25 16.53 -4.43
N SER A 4 -10.41 17.20 -3.29
CA SER A 4 -10.74 18.62 -3.26
C SER A 4 -9.57 19.46 -3.79
N GLU A 5 -9.85 20.68 -4.27
CA GLU A 5 -8.80 21.64 -4.67
C GLU A 5 -7.80 21.86 -3.52
N ARG A 6 -8.30 21.95 -2.28
CA ARG A 6 -7.47 22.11 -1.09
C ARG A 6 -6.51 20.94 -0.85
N GLN A 7 -6.96 19.70 -1.02
CA GLN A 7 -6.09 18.52 -0.88
C GLN A 7 -4.99 18.51 -1.95
N GLN A 8 -5.33 18.84 -3.20
CA GLN A 8 -4.35 18.95 -4.27
C GLN A 8 -3.32 20.06 -3.98
N GLU A 9 -3.78 21.25 -3.58
CA GLU A 9 -2.90 22.36 -3.19
C GLU A 9 -1.92 21.95 -2.08
N LEU A 10 -2.40 21.18 -1.08
CA LEU A 10 -1.56 20.70 0.00
C LEU A 10 -0.49 19.71 -0.50
N LEU A 11 -0.85 18.74 -1.33
CA LEU A 11 0.10 17.78 -1.92
C LEU A 11 1.15 18.45 -2.82
N ASP A 12 0.79 19.56 -3.46
CA ASP A 12 1.69 20.35 -4.30
C ASP A 12 2.69 21.19 -3.47
N THR A 13 2.50 21.29 -2.14
CA THR A 13 3.45 22.00 -1.28
C THR A 13 4.71 21.17 -1.00
N PRO A 14 5.88 21.82 -0.79
CA PRO A 14 7.11 21.11 -0.41
C PRO A 14 6.99 20.26 0.86
N ARG A 15 6.06 20.62 1.77
CA ARG A 15 5.82 19.90 3.03
C ARG A 15 5.29 18.49 2.79
N TRP A 16 4.30 18.35 1.90
CA TRP A 16 3.57 17.10 1.69
C TRP A 16 3.98 16.35 0.43
N GLN A 17 4.87 16.92 -0.38
CA GLN A 17 5.36 16.28 -1.61
C GLN A 17 5.89 14.86 -1.38
N GLN A 18 6.54 14.59 -0.24
CA GLN A 18 7.04 13.25 0.06
C GLN A 18 5.92 12.27 0.41
N ALA A 19 4.90 12.71 1.16
CA ALA A 19 3.73 11.90 1.44
C ALA A 19 2.99 11.53 0.14
N GLY A 20 2.88 12.47 -0.81
CA GLY A 20 2.28 12.24 -2.12
C GLY A 20 2.85 11.02 -2.85
N ARG A 21 4.18 10.84 -2.81
CA ARG A 21 4.84 9.71 -3.49
C ARG A 21 4.46 8.33 -2.93
N VAL A 22 4.12 8.25 -1.64
CA VAL A 22 3.69 7.00 -0.98
C VAL A 22 2.18 6.81 -1.06
N ILE A 23 1.42 7.91 -1.09
CA ILE A 23 -0.03 7.87 -1.32
C ILE A 23 -0.33 7.14 -2.64
N ASP A 24 0.45 7.40 -3.69
CA ASP A 24 0.28 6.79 -5.01
C ASP A 24 0.53 5.27 -5.04
N TRP A 25 1.10 4.69 -3.97
CA TRP A 25 1.26 3.23 -3.85
C TRP A 25 -0.04 2.52 -3.42
N HIS A 26 -1.05 3.28 -2.95
CA HIS A 26 -2.32 2.75 -2.50
C HIS A 26 -3.33 2.67 -3.67
N MET A 27 -4.09 1.56 -3.71
CA MET A 27 -5.06 1.30 -4.78
C MET A 27 -6.12 2.38 -4.89
N GLU A 28 -6.67 2.80 -3.75
CA GLU A 28 -7.68 3.85 -3.71
C GLU A 28 -7.00 5.21 -3.56
N GLY A 29 -6.90 5.94 -4.67
CA GLY A 29 -6.47 7.32 -4.65
C GLY A 29 -7.38 8.18 -3.76
N LEU A 30 -6.79 9.18 -3.11
CA LEU A 30 -7.51 10.06 -2.19
C LEU A 30 -8.71 10.74 -2.86
N GLY A 31 -9.74 10.98 -2.07
CA GLY A 31 -10.92 11.75 -2.41
C GLY A 31 -11.23 12.80 -1.36
N ALA A 32 -12.13 13.72 -1.71
CA ALA A 32 -12.58 14.78 -0.81
C ALA A 32 -13.14 14.28 0.53
N ALA A 33 -13.69 13.05 0.58
CA ALA A 33 -14.24 12.48 1.80
C ALA A 33 -13.19 11.93 2.78
N ASP A 34 -11.96 11.71 2.31
CA ASP A 34 -10.87 11.17 3.12
C ASP A 34 -10.27 12.24 4.04
N GLY A 35 -10.46 13.51 3.72
CA GLY A 35 -10.05 14.65 4.54
C GLY A 35 -11.12 15.12 5.53
N CYS A 36 -10.69 15.81 6.58
CA CYS A 36 -11.57 16.51 7.51
C CYS A 36 -11.96 17.90 6.99
N SER A 37 -13.20 18.31 7.27
CA SER A 37 -13.65 19.68 7.04
C SER A 37 -13.09 20.66 8.10
N PRO A 38 -13.07 21.98 7.83
CA PRO A 38 -12.70 22.98 8.83
C PRO A 38 -13.53 22.90 10.13
N GLU A 39 -14.82 22.57 10.02
CA GLU A 39 -15.71 22.39 11.17
C GLU A 39 -15.39 21.11 11.97
N GLU A 40 -14.91 20.05 11.31
CA GLU A 40 -14.38 18.87 11.98
C GLU A 40 -13.11 19.19 12.76
N ILE A 41 -12.16 19.88 12.14
CA ILE A 41 -10.94 20.33 12.80
C ILE A 41 -11.25 21.21 14.02
N ALA A 42 -12.17 22.18 13.89
CA ALA A 42 -12.58 23.03 15.00
C ALA A 42 -13.19 22.23 16.17
N ARG A 43 -13.98 21.18 15.87
CA ARG A 43 -14.53 20.28 16.91
C ARG A 43 -13.44 19.45 17.59
N ILE A 44 -12.41 19.04 16.87
CA ILE A 44 -11.25 18.34 17.45
C ILE A 44 -10.50 19.30 18.40
N GLU A 45 -10.22 20.52 17.96
CA GLU A 45 -9.55 21.55 18.77
C GLU A 45 -10.36 21.89 20.04
N GLU A 46 -11.68 22.02 19.93
CA GLU A 46 -12.59 22.22 21.06
C GLU A 46 -12.55 21.03 22.03
N ARG A 47 -12.58 19.79 21.51
CA ARG A 47 -12.51 18.56 22.31
C ARG A 47 -11.18 18.44 23.07
N LEU A 48 -10.07 18.82 22.44
CA LEU A 48 -8.74 18.79 23.06
C LEU A 48 -8.49 19.99 23.98
N GLY A 49 -9.24 21.09 23.81
CA GLY A 49 -9.05 22.32 24.58
C GLY A 49 -7.80 23.11 24.20
N LEU A 50 -7.17 22.79 23.06
CA LEU A 50 -6.02 23.52 22.50
C LEU A 50 -5.96 23.38 20.97
N PRO A 51 -5.36 24.36 20.27
CA PRO A 51 -5.26 24.32 18.82
C PRO A 51 -4.34 23.18 18.35
N LEU A 52 -4.72 22.53 17.26
CA LEU A 52 -3.87 21.55 16.60
C LEU A 52 -2.67 22.27 15.94
N PRO A 53 -1.49 21.63 15.86
CA PRO A 53 -0.41 22.11 15.01
C PRO A 53 -0.88 22.30 13.57
N THR A 54 -0.37 23.32 12.88
CA THR A 54 -0.77 23.60 11.49
C THR A 54 -0.51 22.40 10.58
N ALA A 55 0.65 21.77 10.70
CA ALA A 55 0.96 20.54 9.96
C ALA A 55 -0.02 19.39 10.27
N LEU A 56 -0.52 19.25 11.50
CA LEU A 56 -1.49 18.20 11.83
C LEU A 56 -2.88 18.50 11.27
N ARG A 57 -3.28 19.78 11.26
CA ARG A 57 -4.53 20.21 10.61
C ARG A 57 -4.50 19.88 9.13
N GLU A 58 -3.42 20.23 8.45
CA GLU A 58 -3.22 19.91 7.03
C GLU A 58 -3.20 18.41 6.78
N TRP A 59 -2.58 17.62 7.65
CA TRP A 59 -2.59 16.16 7.57
C TRP A 59 -4.01 15.59 7.67
N PHE A 60 -4.83 16.10 8.58
CA PHE A 60 -6.23 15.71 8.69
C PHE A 60 -7.09 16.23 7.54
N GLU A 61 -6.85 17.45 7.04
CA GLU A 61 -7.46 17.96 5.80
C GLU A 61 -7.10 17.08 4.59
N LEU A 62 -5.90 16.49 4.57
CA LEU A 62 -5.46 15.59 3.50
C LEU A 62 -6.15 14.23 3.57
N LEU A 63 -6.08 13.55 4.72
CA LEU A 63 -6.36 12.11 4.78
C LEU A 63 -6.85 11.62 6.16
N GLY A 64 -7.34 12.52 7.03
CA GLY A 64 -7.70 12.20 8.41
C GLY A 64 -8.68 11.04 8.58
N HIS A 65 -9.66 10.88 7.69
CA HIS A 65 -10.65 9.80 7.75
C HIS A 65 -10.15 8.48 7.13
N ARG A 66 -8.98 8.48 6.50
CA ARG A 66 -8.43 7.33 5.79
C ARG A 66 -7.34 6.59 6.56
N LEU A 67 -6.80 7.21 7.61
CA LEU A 67 -5.78 6.63 8.46
C LEU A 67 -6.27 5.36 9.14
N GLN A 68 -5.50 4.28 8.98
CA GLN A 68 -5.68 3.01 9.68
C GLN A 68 -4.35 2.52 10.25
N ALA A 69 -4.42 1.75 11.33
CA ALA A 69 -3.26 1.08 11.88
C ALA A 69 -2.84 -0.10 10.99
N VAL A 70 -1.53 -0.27 10.81
CA VAL A 70 -0.93 -1.47 10.21
C VAL A 70 -0.20 -2.22 11.32
N ARG A 71 0.96 -1.70 11.75
CA ARG A 71 1.69 -2.16 12.94
C ARG A 71 1.58 -1.14 14.07
N ASP A 72 1.86 0.13 13.76
CA ASP A 72 1.78 1.25 14.70
C ASP A 72 0.50 2.05 14.45
N ILE A 73 0.06 2.79 15.47
CA ILE A 73 -1.28 3.38 15.50
C ILE A 73 -1.19 4.90 15.24
N PRO A 74 -1.64 5.39 14.07
CA PRO A 74 -1.79 6.83 13.84
C PRO A 74 -2.94 7.39 14.68
N ALA A 75 -2.81 8.66 15.09
CA ALA A 75 -3.96 9.38 15.62
C ALA A 75 -4.94 9.72 14.50
N THR A 76 -6.22 9.49 14.75
CA THR A 76 -7.34 9.81 13.87
C THR A 76 -8.15 10.99 14.43
N PRO A 77 -8.96 11.66 13.61
CA PRO A 77 -9.88 12.71 14.06
C PRO A 77 -10.77 12.29 15.24
N GLN A 78 -11.14 11.01 15.31
CA GLN A 78 -12.03 10.46 16.33
C GLN A 78 -11.30 10.14 17.64
N ASP A 79 -10.08 9.63 17.58
CA ASP A 79 -9.37 9.08 18.74
C ASP A 79 -8.17 9.91 19.21
N ILE A 80 -7.81 10.97 18.48
CA ILE A 80 -6.73 11.88 18.89
C ILE A 80 -6.95 12.40 20.30
N GLN A 81 -5.88 12.39 21.10
CA GLN A 81 -5.91 12.65 22.53
C GLN A 81 -4.68 13.42 23.01
N LEU A 82 -4.74 13.88 24.25
CA LEU A 82 -3.61 14.49 24.91
C LEU A 82 -2.84 13.47 25.76
N ARG A 83 -1.51 13.53 25.69
CA ARG A 83 -0.59 12.85 26.60
C ARG A 83 0.35 13.89 27.19
N ASP A 84 0.34 14.01 28.52
CA ASP A 84 1.14 14.99 29.27
C ASP A 84 0.97 16.44 28.77
N GLY A 85 -0.25 16.79 28.35
CA GLY A 85 -0.58 18.12 27.83
C GLY A 85 -0.15 18.38 26.37
N LEU A 86 0.42 17.37 25.69
CA LEU A 86 0.80 17.40 24.27
C LEU A 86 -0.14 16.53 23.46
N ILE A 87 -0.26 16.80 22.15
CA ILE A 87 -1.13 16.04 21.25
C ILE A 87 -0.40 14.77 20.82
N GLU A 88 -0.94 13.59 21.12
CA GLU A 88 -0.41 12.31 20.61
C GLU A 88 -0.80 12.13 19.14
N VAL A 89 0.19 12.01 18.25
CA VAL A 89 -0.03 11.94 16.79
C VAL A 89 0.23 10.56 16.21
N TRP A 90 1.06 9.74 16.87
CA TRP A 90 1.32 8.35 16.52
C TRP A 90 1.84 7.60 17.74
N ARG A 91 1.61 6.29 17.83
CA ARG A 91 2.14 5.46 18.92
C ARG A 91 2.44 4.04 18.47
N ALA A 92 3.36 3.40 19.20
CA ALA A 92 3.55 1.96 19.08
C ALA A 92 2.28 1.22 19.51
N ALA A 93 1.88 0.16 18.79
CA ALA A 93 0.74 -0.66 19.21
C ALA A 93 1.00 -1.36 20.55
N ALA A 94 2.24 -1.80 20.80
CA ALA A 94 2.65 -2.40 22.07
C ALA A 94 2.96 -1.36 23.18
N GLY A 95 2.89 -0.06 22.84
CA GLY A 95 2.95 1.04 23.79
C GLY A 95 4.36 1.43 24.25
N GLU A 96 5.42 0.95 23.59
CA GLU A 96 6.81 1.27 23.95
C GLU A 96 7.17 2.74 23.72
N TRP A 97 6.52 3.38 22.75
CA TRP A 97 6.75 4.78 22.42
C TRP A 97 5.48 5.49 21.95
N SER A 98 5.52 6.82 22.02
CA SER A 98 4.48 7.72 21.54
C SER A 98 5.13 8.98 21.00
N LEU A 99 4.68 9.44 19.83
CA LEU A 99 5.08 10.69 19.23
C LEU A 99 4.04 11.75 19.61
N THR A 100 4.46 12.77 20.35
CA THR A 100 3.59 13.84 20.83
C THR A 100 4.05 15.20 20.33
N ALA A 101 3.12 16.10 20.04
CA ALA A 101 3.36 17.40 19.47
C ALA A 101 2.79 18.54 20.34
N PRO A 102 3.56 19.61 20.61
CA PRO A 102 3.01 20.85 21.14
C PRO A 102 2.24 21.60 20.05
N SER A 103 1.40 22.57 20.42
CA SER A 103 0.81 23.51 19.45
C SER A 103 1.89 24.29 18.69
N GLY A 104 1.61 24.70 17.45
CA GLY A 104 2.56 25.45 16.63
C GLY A 104 2.26 25.36 15.15
N GLU A 105 3.21 25.79 14.33
CA GLU A 105 3.12 25.68 12.87
C GLU A 105 3.46 24.23 12.46
N ASP A 106 4.73 23.86 12.53
CA ASP A 106 5.24 22.51 12.30
C ASP A 106 6.29 22.20 13.38
N PRO A 107 5.85 21.84 14.61
CA PRO A 107 6.74 21.74 15.75
C PRO A 107 7.76 20.62 15.56
N THR A 108 8.98 20.86 16.02
CA THR A 108 10.04 19.85 16.02
C THR A 108 9.82 18.84 17.14
N LEU A 109 9.78 17.55 16.78
CA LEU A 109 9.54 16.43 17.69
C LEU A 109 10.79 15.57 17.82
N GLN A 110 10.93 14.92 18.98
CA GLN A 110 12.03 14.02 19.28
C GLN A 110 11.50 12.61 19.58
N LEU A 111 12.06 11.61 18.91
CA LEU A 111 11.79 10.20 19.15
C LEU A 111 13.02 9.38 18.76
N GLY A 112 13.41 8.42 19.60
CA GLY A 112 14.56 7.57 19.29
C GLY A 112 15.90 8.30 19.15
N GLY A 113 16.05 9.50 19.70
CA GLY A 113 17.26 10.32 19.49
C GLY A 113 17.32 11.03 18.12
N ASN A 114 16.31 10.86 17.28
CA ASN A 114 16.09 11.65 16.07
C ASN A 114 15.24 12.88 16.40
N GLU A 115 15.51 13.99 15.71
CA GLU A 115 14.79 15.25 15.83
C GLU A 115 14.36 15.70 14.43
N ALA A 116 13.05 15.94 14.25
CA ALA A 116 12.49 16.37 12.96
C ALA A 116 11.15 17.09 13.14
N PRO A 117 10.73 17.94 12.18
CA PRO A 117 9.40 18.53 12.16
C PRO A 117 8.29 17.47 12.16
N LEU A 118 7.13 17.82 12.73
CA LEU A 118 5.95 16.95 12.77
C LEU A 118 5.55 16.45 11.37
N SER A 119 5.54 17.31 10.36
CA SER A 119 5.22 16.93 8.97
C SER A 119 6.15 15.83 8.43
N THR A 120 7.44 15.92 8.75
CA THR A 120 8.45 14.94 8.35
C THR A 120 8.24 13.61 9.05
N TRP A 121 7.92 13.63 10.35
CA TRP A 121 7.56 12.41 11.08
C TRP A 121 6.30 11.74 10.53
N LEU A 122 5.25 12.50 10.21
CA LEU A 122 4.01 11.94 9.64
C LEU A 122 4.25 11.25 8.29
N ALA A 123 5.04 11.88 7.41
CA ALA A 123 5.44 11.27 6.15
C ALA A 123 6.30 10.01 6.36
N ALA A 124 7.21 10.03 7.34
CA ALA A 124 8.05 8.88 7.68
C ALA A 124 7.26 7.71 8.26
N MET A 125 6.29 7.99 9.12
CA MET A 125 5.41 6.94 9.67
C MET A 125 4.52 6.36 8.57
N LEU A 126 3.96 7.18 7.68
CA LEU A 126 3.21 6.69 6.52
C LEU A 126 4.06 5.73 5.67
N MET A 127 5.28 6.13 5.31
CA MET A 127 6.21 5.30 4.54
C MET A 127 6.62 4.01 5.29
N SER A 128 6.92 4.12 6.59
CA SER A 128 7.28 2.98 7.44
C SER A 128 6.19 1.91 7.47
N GLU A 129 4.96 2.33 7.72
CA GLU A 129 3.84 1.41 7.85
C GLU A 129 3.41 0.83 6.49
N THR A 130 3.55 1.60 5.40
CA THR A 130 3.41 1.07 4.03
C THR A 130 4.47 0.02 3.72
N LEU A 131 5.74 0.25 4.08
CA LEU A 131 6.81 -0.74 3.92
C LEU A 131 6.49 -2.02 4.72
N VAL A 132 6.07 -1.88 5.98
CA VAL A 132 5.79 -3.03 6.85
C VAL A 132 4.70 -3.91 6.25
N GLY A 133 3.56 -3.33 5.84
CA GLY A 133 2.48 -4.14 5.27
C GLY A 133 2.80 -4.71 3.88
N ALA A 134 3.70 -4.06 3.11
CA ALA A 134 4.26 -4.67 1.89
C ALA A 134 5.16 -5.87 2.23
N CYS A 135 6.07 -5.75 3.21
CA CYS A 135 6.98 -6.83 3.61
C CYS A 135 6.27 -8.06 4.19
N GLN A 136 5.14 -7.84 4.88
CA GLN A 136 4.35 -8.93 5.48
C GLN A 136 3.47 -9.66 4.47
N GLY A 137 3.43 -9.22 3.21
CA GLY A 137 2.58 -9.81 2.16
C GLY A 137 1.08 -9.53 2.36
N GLU A 138 0.73 -8.58 3.21
CA GLU A 138 -0.67 -8.25 3.51
C GLU A 138 -1.26 -7.24 2.50
N LEU A 139 -0.41 -6.64 1.64
CA LEU A 139 -0.76 -5.55 0.73
C LEU A 139 -1.56 -4.44 1.40
N GLN A 140 -1.25 -4.14 2.66
CA GLN A 140 -1.95 -3.16 3.45
C GLN A 140 -1.01 -2.01 3.84
N GLY A 141 -1.52 -0.78 3.79
CA GLY A 141 -0.83 0.40 4.26
C GLY A 141 -1.77 1.27 5.12
N PRO A 142 -1.27 2.36 5.70
CA PRO A 142 -2.08 3.25 6.54
C PRO A 142 -3.25 3.92 5.83
N LEU A 143 -3.33 3.83 4.50
CA LEU A 143 -4.41 4.42 3.70
C LEU A 143 -5.25 3.37 2.96
N GLY A 144 -5.21 2.11 3.37
CA GLY A 144 -5.97 1.02 2.74
C GLY A 144 -5.07 -0.01 2.08
N LEU A 145 -5.58 -0.63 1.01
CA LEU A 145 -4.84 -1.61 0.24
C LEU A 145 -3.80 -0.96 -0.68
N LEU A 146 -2.66 -1.61 -0.83
CA LEU A 146 -1.58 -1.28 -1.77
C LEU A 146 -1.85 -1.93 -3.13
N TYR A 147 -1.37 -1.32 -4.23
CA TYR A 147 -1.48 -1.96 -5.54
C TYR A 147 -0.83 -3.34 -5.52
N PHE A 148 -1.38 -4.30 -6.27
CA PHE A 148 -0.79 -5.65 -6.40
C PHE A 148 0.61 -5.63 -7.04
N SER A 149 0.96 -4.55 -7.74
CA SER A 149 2.29 -4.30 -8.27
C SER A 149 3.28 -3.88 -7.18
N ILE A 150 2.80 -3.48 -5.99
CA ILE A 150 3.65 -3.24 -4.84
C ILE A 150 4.11 -4.59 -4.29
N MET A 151 5.41 -4.80 -4.32
CA MET A 151 6.05 -5.98 -3.73
C MET A 151 6.88 -5.54 -2.55
N GLY A 152 6.98 -6.41 -1.54
CA GLY A 152 7.90 -6.21 -0.45
C GLY A 152 8.47 -7.52 0.06
N GLY A 153 9.50 -7.41 0.88
CA GLY A 153 10.11 -8.55 1.52
C GLY A 153 11.14 -8.14 2.55
N GLU A 154 11.59 -9.11 3.32
CA GLU A 154 12.64 -8.93 4.30
C GLU A 154 13.73 -9.98 4.19
N VAL A 155 14.94 -9.56 4.52
CA VAL A 155 16.10 -10.42 4.71
C VAL A 155 16.61 -10.17 6.11
N GLU A 156 16.50 -11.15 7.00
CA GLU A 156 16.91 -11.00 8.41
C GLU A 156 18.39 -10.61 8.55
N GLN A 157 19.24 -11.14 7.66
CA GLN A 157 20.68 -10.88 7.63
C GLN A 157 21.18 -10.81 6.18
N ALA A 158 21.23 -9.60 5.62
CA ALA A 158 21.81 -9.39 4.30
C ALA A 158 23.35 -9.52 4.34
N GLY A 159 23.92 -10.05 3.25
CA GLY A 159 25.37 -10.21 3.12
C GLY A 159 26.12 -8.86 3.12
N PRO A 160 27.40 -8.81 3.55
CA PRO A 160 28.18 -7.57 3.57
C PRO A 160 28.26 -6.85 2.22
N ASP A 161 28.31 -7.61 1.13
CA ASP A 161 28.37 -7.07 -0.24
C ASP A 161 27.05 -6.39 -0.63
N VAL A 162 25.91 -6.98 -0.24
CA VAL A 162 24.57 -6.37 -0.41
C VAL A 162 24.48 -5.05 0.36
N LEU A 163 24.88 -5.05 1.64
CA LEU A 163 24.83 -3.85 2.48
C LEU A 163 25.76 -2.75 1.97
N THR A 164 26.91 -3.10 1.41
CA THR A 164 27.83 -2.14 0.77
C THR A 164 27.19 -1.57 -0.49
N THR A 165 26.66 -2.42 -1.35
CA THR A 165 26.00 -2.03 -2.60
C THR A 165 24.84 -1.07 -2.34
N VAL A 166 23.97 -1.36 -1.36
CA VAL A 166 22.87 -0.43 -1.00
C VAL A 166 23.40 0.94 -0.60
N ARG A 167 24.44 1.00 0.24
CA ARG A 167 25.02 2.27 0.71
C ARG A 167 25.72 3.08 -0.39
N GLU A 168 26.23 2.41 -1.42
CA GLU A 168 26.96 3.05 -2.52
C GLU A 168 26.01 3.46 -3.67
N ASP A 169 25.04 2.62 -4.00
CA ASP A 169 24.21 2.78 -5.20
C ASP A 169 22.87 3.47 -4.94
N TYR A 170 22.40 3.51 -3.69
CA TYR A 170 21.14 4.15 -3.33
C TYR A 170 21.39 5.46 -2.56
N GLU A 171 20.64 6.50 -2.92
CA GLU A 171 20.69 7.78 -2.22
C GLU A 171 20.01 7.66 -0.85
N PRO A 172 20.72 7.99 0.26
CA PRO A 172 20.12 7.99 1.58
C PRO A 172 18.94 8.95 1.65
N PHE A 173 17.82 8.44 2.13
CA PHE A 173 16.62 9.24 2.31
C PHE A 173 16.50 9.70 3.76
N ALA A 174 16.68 11.00 3.99
CA ALA A 174 16.76 11.57 5.34
C ALA A 174 15.37 11.74 5.97
N LEU A 175 14.69 10.62 6.25
CA LEU A 175 13.50 10.59 7.10
C LEU A 175 13.85 10.11 8.51
N PRO A 176 13.25 10.71 9.55
CA PRO A 176 13.45 10.25 10.92
C PRO A 176 12.82 8.86 11.12
N LEU A 177 13.46 8.04 11.94
CA LEU A 177 12.97 6.72 12.34
C LEU A 177 12.84 6.63 13.86
N PRO A 178 11.87 5.86 14.39
CA PRO A 178 11.83 5.56 15.82
C PRO A 178 13.12 4.86 16.31
N ALA A 179 13.78 4.09 15.44
CA ALA A 179 15.08 3.47 15.69
C ALA A 179 16.18 4.23 14.91
N PRO A 180 17.07 5.00 15.57
CA PRO A 180 18.08 5.85 14.91
C PRO A 180 19.19 5.07 14.21
N GLU A 181 19.35 3.80 14.55
CA GLU A 181 20.33 2.91 13.95
C GLU A 181 19.90 2.34 12.60
N GLU A 182 18.69 2.67 12.16
CA GLU A 182 18.15 2.31 10.86
C GLU A 182 18.46 3.39 9.81
N SER A 183 18.58 3.00 8.53
CA SER A 183 18.79 3.91 7.41
C SER A 183 17.78 3.65 6.30
N TRP A 184 17.20 4.72 5.76
CA TRP A 184 16.29 4.68 4.61
C TRP A 184 17.00 4.98 3.30
N TYR A 185 16.48 4.37 2.25
CA TYR A 185 16.77 4.71 0.87
C TYR A 185 15.45 4.74 0.11
N PHE A 186 15.24 5.79 -0.70
CA PHE A 186 14.00 5.97 -1.44
C PHE A 186 14.27 6.71 -2.74
N ASP A 187 13.84 6.13 -3.86
CA ASP A 187 13.98 6.73 -5.18
C ASP A 187 12.65 6.94 -5.91
N GLY A 188 11.53 6.84 -5.19
CA GLY A 188 10.18 6.92 -5.75
C GLY A 188 9.63 5.58 -6.23
N GLY A 189 10.49 4.69 -6.72
CA GLY A 189 10.11 3.36 -7.20
C GLY A 189 10.45 2.24 -6.21
N SER A 190 11.37 2.49 -5.28
CA SER A 190 11.83 1.55 -4.26
C SER A 190 11.99 2.26 -2.93
N VAL A 191 11.71 1.53 -1.86
CA VAL A 191 11.97 1.87 -0.46
C VAL A 191 12.83 0.75 0.11
N ILE A 192 13.97 1.08 0.72
CA ILE A 192 14.81 0.12 1.44
C ILE A 192 15.05 0.65 2.85
N ARG A 193 14.86 -0.19 3.86
CA ARG A 193 15.22 0.09 5.25
C ARG A 193 16.29 -0.90 5.71
N LEU A 194 17.44 -0.38 6.12
CA LEU A 194 18.53 -1.17 6.69
C LEU A 194 18.56 -1.01 8.19
N GLY A 195 18.45 -2.11 8.93
CA GLY A 195 18.63 -2.16 10.38
C GLY A 195 20.08 -2.44 10.81
N SER A 196 20.39 -2.10 12.06
CA SER A 196 21.72 -2.25 12.65
C SER A 196 22.24 -3.69 12.74
N SER A 197 21.33 -4.67 12.75
CA SER A 197 21.65 -6.10 12.76
C SER A 197 22.00 -6.66 11.38
N GLY A 198 21.95 -5.84 10.32
CA GLY A 198 22.03 -6.31 8.93
C GLY A 198 20.67 -6.78 8.37
N ARG A 199 19.58 -6.56 9.11
CA ARG A 199 18.22 -6.73 8.59
C ARG A 199 17.98 -5.74 7.44
N LEU A 200 17.41 -6.22 6.35
CA LEU A 200 17.05 -5.42 5.18
C LEU A 200 15.58 -5.66 4.88
N GLU A 201 14.78 -4.61 4.93
CA GLU A 201 13.40 -4.61 4.48
C GLU A 201 13.31 -3.78 3.20
N TRP A 202 12.48 -4.20 2.25
CA TRP A 202 12.32 -3.51 0.99
C TRP A 202 10.88 -3.54 0.52
N ALA A 203 10.50 -2.50 -0.22
CA ALA A 203 9.28 -2.48 -1.01
C ALA A 203 9.52 -1.75 -2.33
N VAL A 204 8.84 -2.17 -3.40
CA VAL A 204 9.00 -1.61 -4.74
C VAL A 204 7.65 -1.43 -5.40
N ALA A 205 7.50 -0.33 -6.13
CA ALA A 205 6.28 0.05 -6.84
C ALA A 205 6.39 -0.05 -8.36
N SER A 206 7.55 -0.48 -8.88
CA SER A 206 7.77 -0.60 -10.32
C SER A 206 8.62 -1.80 -10.67
N HIS A 207 8.44 -2.27 -11.89
CA HIS A 207 9.22 -3.36 -12.48
C HIS A 207 10.73 -3.08 -12.48
N GLN A 208 11.15 -1.87 -12.86
CA GLN A 208 12.56 -1.47 -12.85
C GLN A 208 13.16 -1.47 -11.44
N ALA A 209 12.37 -1.10 -10.42
CA ALA A 209 12.80 -1.15 -9.04
C ALA A 209 12.95 -2.60 -8.55
N TYR A 210 12.00 -3.48 -8.89
CA TYR A 210 12.10 -4.90 -8.52
C TYR A 210 13.33 -5.57 -9.13
N HIS A 211 13.61 -5.37 -10.42
CA HIS A 211 14.82 -5.92 -11.05
C HIS A 211 16.10 -5.53 -10.32
N ARG A 212 16.23 -4.26 -9.92
CA ARG A 212 17.40 -3.79 -9.14
C ARG A 212 17.48 -4.48 -7.77
N ILE A 213 16.35 -4.69 -7.11
CA ILE A 213 16.31 -5.43 -5.84
C ILE A 213 16.62 -6.92 -6.05
N ASN A 214 16.12 -7.54 -7.12
CA ASN A 214 16.38 -8.92 -7.45
C ASN A 214 17.86 -9.17 -7.79
N GLU A 215 18.47 -8.31 -8.61
CA GLU A 215 19.91 -8.35 -8.89
C GLU A 215 20.75 -8.18 -7.61
N LEU A 216 20.29 -7.31 -6.70
CA LEU A 216 20.93 -7.06 -5.42
C LEU A 216 20.83 -8.26 -4.46
N LEU A 217 19.66 -8.89 -4.35
CA LEU A 217 19.38 -9.91 -3.34
C LEU A 217 19.47 -11.35 -3.86
N GLY A 218 19.50 -11.55 -5.17
CA GLY A 218 19.44 -12.87 -5.80
C GLY A 218 18.15 -13.61 -5.44
N LEU A 219 17.00 -12.94 -5.56
CA LEU A 219 15.72 -13.56 -5.25
C LEU A 219 15.48 -14.73 -6.23
N GLU A 220 14.84 -15.80 -5.76
CA GLU A 220 14.44 -16.90 -6.65
C GLU A 220 13.53 -16.34 -7.76
N ALA A 221 13.59 -16.94 -8.96
CA ALA A 221 12.74 -16.54 -10.08
C ALA A 221 11.30 -16.45 -9.58
N GLY A 222 10.68 -15.27 -9.72
CA GLY A 222 9.42 -14.96 -9.06
C GLY A 222 8.36 -16.03 -9.37
N VAL A 223 7.41 -16.15 -8.45
CA VAL A 223 6.22 -16.97 -8.66
C VAL A 223 5.47 -16.53 -9.91
N THR A 224 4.98 -17.48 -10.70
CA THR A 224 4.19 -17.16 -11.90
C THR A 224 2.80 -16.69 -11.48
N GLN A 225 2.39 -15.53 -11.98
CA GLN A 225 1.13 -14.88 -11.63
C GLN A 225 0.09 -15.03 -12.73
N VAL A 226 -1.14 -15.31 -12.35
CA VAL A 226 -2.31 -15.38 -13.24
C VAL A 226 -3.35 -14.35 -12.78
N LEU A 227 -3.74 -13.45 -13.67
CA LEU A 227 -4.74 -12.41 -13.45
C LEU A 227 -6.06 -12.81 -14.12
N ALA A 228 -7.15 -12.78 -13.35
CA ALA A 228 -8.51 -12.78 -13.87
C ALA A 228 -9.18 -11.43 -13.56
N ARG A 229 -9.40 -10.61 -14.59
CA ARG A 229 -9.98 -9.26 -14.50
C ARG A 229 -11.33 -9.20 -15.18
N VAL A 230 -12.34 -8.62 -14.52
CA VAL A 230 -13.65 -8.31 -15.10
C VAL A 230 -13.77 -6.80 -15.25
N THR A 231 -13.93 -6.35 -16.49
CA THR A 231 -14.09 -4.92 -16.83
C THR A 231 -15.55 -4.49 -16.76
N ALA A 232 -15.81 -3.28 -16.25
CA ALA A 232 -17.13 -2.68 -16.12
C ALA A 232 -18.20 -3.60 -15.47
N PRO A 233 -17.96 -4.14 -14.25
CA PRO A 233 -18.98 -4.86 -13.51
C PRO A 233 -20.08 -3.90 -13.07
N SER A 234 -21.31 -4.38 -13.07
CA SER A 234 -22.46 -3.63 -12.56
C SER A 234 -22.40 -3.47 -11.04
N PRO A 235 -23.06 -2.45 -10.46
CA PRO A 235 -23.13 -2.27 -9.01
C PRO A 235 -23.65 -3.50 -8.25
N GLU A 236 -24.56 -4.27 -8.85
CA GLU A 236 -25.10 -5.50 -8.26
C GLU A 236 -24.09 -6.65 -8.25
N GLU A 237 -23.29 -6.79 -9.31
CA GLU A 237 -22.21 -7.78 -9.39
C GLU A 237 -21.12 -7.45 -8.36
N ILE A 238 -20.74 -6.17 -8.25
CA ILE A 238 -19.82 -5.68 -7.22
C ILE A 238 -20.37 -5.99 -5.82
N SER A 239 -21.64 -5.68 -5.55
CA SER A 239 -22.22 -5.91 -4.23
C SER A 239 -22.26 -7.40 -3.86
N ARG A 240 -22.41 -8.31 -4.83
CA ARG A 240 -22.38 -9.76 -4.59
C ARG A 240 -20.96 -10.24 -4.30
N ILE A 241 -19.99 -9.77 -5.07
CA ILE A 241 -18.59 -10.17 -4.92
C ILE A 241 -17.94 -9.55 -3.67
N CYS A 242 -18.34 -8.33 -3.28
CA CYS A 242 -17.84 -7.65 -2.09
C CYS A 242 -18.61 -8.01 -0.79
N GLY A 243 -19.46 -9.04 -0.79
CA GLY A 243 -20.31 -9.38 0.36
C GLY A 243 -19.52 -9.87 1.58
N THR A 244 -19.16 -11.15 1.58
CA THR A 244 -18.14 -11.70 2.48
C THR A 244 -16.97 -12.17 1.63
N GLU A 245 -15.78 -12.34 2.21
CA GLU A 245 -14.61 -12.74 1.43
C GLU A 245 -14.83 -14.10 0.76
N GLU A 246 -15.35 -15.09 1.48
CA GLU A 246 -15.54 -16.44 0.95
C GLU A 246 -16.72 -16.54 -0.02
N ASP A 247 -17.88 -15.95 0.32
CA ASP A 247 -19.03 -15.92 -0.61
C ASP A 247 -18.69 -15.09 -1.86
N GLY A 248 -17.88 -14.04 -1.69
CA GLY A 248 -17.38 -13.21 -2.77
C GLY A 248 -16.56 -13.99 -3.79
N ARG A 249 -15.69 -14.89 -3.30
CA ARG A 249 -14.92 -15.82 -4.15
C ARG A 249 -15.85 -16.72 -4.94
N VAL A 250 -16.81 -17.35 -4.26
CA VAL A 250 -17.79 -18.24 -4.91
C VAL A 250 -18.60 -17.49 -5.97
N HIS A 251 -18.98 -16.24 -5.70
CA HIS A 251 -19.69 -15.41 -6.67
C HIS A 251 -18.84 -15.04 -7.89
N PHE A 252 -17.56 -14.72 -7.70
CA PHE A 252 -16.64 -14.44 -8.81
C PHE A 252 -16.43 -15.67 -9.70
N PHE A 253 -16.16 -16.82 -9.07
CA PHE A 253 -15.89 -18.09 -9.77
C PHE A 253 -17.16 -18.85 -10.18
N GLY A 254 -18.35 -18.31 -9.87
CA GLY A 254 -19.66 -18.86 -10.21
C GLY A 254 -20.10 -20.07 -9.38
N SER A 255 -19.17 -20.84 -8.80
CA SER A 255 -19.47 -22.00 -7.96
C SER A 255 -18.33 -22.36 -7.02
N GLN A 256 -18.65 -23.06 -5.92
CA GLN A 256 -17.65 -23.62 -5.00
C GLN A 256 -16.75 -24.65 -5.70
N GLU A 257 -17.32 -25.46 -6.59
CA GLU A 257 -16.56 -26.47 -7.36
C GLU A 257 -15.46 -25.84 -8.20
N THR A 258 -15.74 -24.69 -8.84
CA THR A 258 -14.72 -23.96 -9.62
C THR A 258 -13.67 -23.33 -8.71
N LEU A 259 -14.09 -22.75 -7.58
CA LEU A 259 -13.16 -22.17 -6.61
C LEU A 259 -12.19 -23.22 -6.03
N ASP A 260 -12.69 -24.41 -5.73
CA ASP A 260 -11.86 -25.51 -5.23
C ASP A 260 -10.88 -26.00 -6.30
N ALA A 261 -11.31 -26.12 -7.56
CA ALA A 261 -10.42 -26.47 -8.68
C ALA A 261 -9.34 -25.40 -8.92
N VAL A 262 -9.66 -24.11 -8.76
CA VAL A 262 -8.66 -23.03 -8.83
C VAL A 262 -7.63 -23.17 -7.71
N ARG A 263 -8.08 -23.48 -6.48
CA ARG A 263 -7.19 -23.71 -5.32
C ARG A 263 -6.28 -24.92 -5.46
N GLU A 264 -6.66 -25.90 -6.28
CA GLU A 264 -5.82 -27.07 -6.59
C GLU A 264 -4.67 -26.73 -7.54
N LEU A 265 -4.86 -25.76 -8.43
CA LEU A 265 -3.89 -25.35 -9.45
C LEU A 265 -3.10 -24.10 -9.08
N GLY A 266 -3.54 -23.34 -8.09
CA GLY A 266 -2.86 -22.12 -7.66
C GLY A 266 -3.35 -21.59 -6.32
N ALA A 267 -2.52 -20.76 -5.69
CA ALA A 267 -2.90 -20.02 -4.50
C ALA A 267 -3.63 -18.74 -4.92
N ILE A 268 -4.80 -18.49 -4.32
CA ILE A 268 -5.47 -17.19 -4.45
C ILE A 268 -4.79 -16.23 -3.49
N GLU A 269 -3.91 -15.38 -4.01
CA GLU A 269 -3.24 -14.36 -3.22
C GLU A 269 -4.21 -13.21 -2.91
N HIS A 270 -4.86 -12.65 -3.94
CA HIS A 270 -5.72 -11.48 -3.79
C HIS A 270 -6.91 -11.51 -4.74
N MET A 271 -8.07 -11.01 -4.30
CA MET A 271 -9.32 -11.15 -5.05
C MET A 271 -10.06 -9.83 -5.35
N MET A 272 -9.62 -8.68 -4.86
CA MET A 272 -10.49 -7.52 -4.95
C MET A 272 -9.78 -6.20 -5.15
N HIS A 273 -10.17 -5.54 -6.23
CA HIS A 273 -9.87 -4.14 -6.52
C HIS A 273 -11.18 -3.35 -6.69
N ARG A 274 -11.14 -2.09 -6.24
CA ARG A 274 -12.14 -1.04 -6.49
C ARG A 274 -11.40 0.19 -7.01
N SER A 275 -11.19 0.31 -8.32
CA SER A 275 -10.86 1.62 -8.89
C SER A 275 -12.12 2.43 -9.12
N ARG A 276 -11.98 3.76 -9.04
CA ARG A 276 -12.89 4.67 -9.74
C ARG A 276 -12.91 4.36 -11.24
N GLU A 277 -13.96 4.84 -11.91
CA GLU A 277 -14.27 4.55 -13.31
C GLU A 277 -13.05 4.42 -14.25
N PRO A 278 -12.96 3.34 -15.05
CA PRO A 278 -13.89 2.22 -15.09
C PRO A 278 -13.75 1.32 -13.85
N LEU A 279 -14.89 0.92 -13.28
CA LEU A 279 -14.93 -0.11 -12.24
C LEU A 279 -14.39 -1.41 -12.84
N LEU A 280 -13.58 -2.13 -12.08
CA LEU A 280 -13.07 -3.44 -12.46
C LEU A 280 -12.91 -4.32 -11.21
N ILE A 281 -13.03 -5.64 -11.39
CA ILE A 281 -12.80 -6.65 -10.35
C ILE A 281 -11.63 -7.51 -10.81
N GLU A 282 -10.65 -7.73 -9.95
CA GLU A 282 -9.42 -8.48 -10.27
C GLU A 282 -9.14 -9.53 -9.23
N VAL A 283 -8.77 -10.71 -9.70
CA VAL A 283 -8.24 -11.79 -8.90
C VAL A 283 -6.84 -12.12 -9.39
N LEU A 284 -5.87 -11.99 -8.51
CA LEU A 284 -4.48 -12.38 -8.73
C LEU A 284 -4.22 -13.72 -8.04
N LEU A 285 -3.70 -14.64 -8.83
CA LEU A 285 -3.43 -16.01 -8.46
C LEU A 285 -1.94 -16.27 -8.66
N VAL A 286 -1.38 -17.15 -7.85
CA VAL A 286 -0.01 -17.66 -8.03
C VAL A 286 -0.07 -19.14 -8.38
N ALA A 287 0.54 -19.50 -9.49
CA ALA A 287 0.64 -20.86 -9.98
C ALA A 287 1.94 -21.00 -10.74
N ASP A 288 2.90 -21.77 -10.21
CA ASP A 288 4.23 -21.91 -10.81
C ASP A 288 4.16 -22.72 -12.12
N ASP A 289 4.31 -24.04 -12.02
CA ASP A 289 4.31 -24.95 -13.17
C ASP A 289 2.90 -25.14 -13.78
N ASP A 290 1.85 -24.80 -13.03
CA ASP A 290 0.44 -25.04 -13.40
C ASP A 290 -0.28 -23.82 -13.98
N HIS A 291 0.41 -22.70 -14.26
CA HIS A 291 -0.23 -21.47 -14.76
C HIS A 291 -1.01 -21.64 -16.07
N GLU A 292 -0.51 -22.46 -17.01
CA GLU A 292 -1.22 -22.74 -18.27
C GLU A 292 -2.55 -23.47 -17.99
N ALA A 293 -2.51 -24.52 -17.17
CA ALA A 293 -3.70 -25.27 -16.77
C ALA A 293 -4.69 -24.39 -15.98
N LEU A 294 -4.17 -23.49 -15.14
CA LEU A 294 -4.97 -22.51 -14.42
C LEU A 294 -5.62 -21.51 -15.39
N CYS A 295 -4.89 -20.97 -16.36
CA CYS A 295 -5.45 -20.08 -17.39
C CYS A 295 -6.57 -20.76 -18.17
N ASP A 296 -6.34 -22.00 -18.63
CA ASP A 296 -7.34 -22.79 -19.36
C ASP A 296 -8.60 -23.00 -18.52
N LEU A 297 -8.45 -23.36 -17.24
CA LEU A 297 -9.56 -23.52 -16.31
C LEU A 297 -10.36 -22.21 -16.14
N LEU A 298 -9.66 -21.09 -15.94
CA LEU A 298 -10.30 -19.78 -15.78
C LEU A 298 -11.07 -19.41 -17.05
N VAL A 299 -10.47 -19.58 -18.23
CA VAL A 299 -11.16 -19.31 -19.50
C VAL A 299 -12.38 -20.21 -19.66
N GLU A 300 -12.26 -21.52 -19.43
CA GLU A 300 -13.37 -22.47 -19.56
C GLU A 300 -14.55 -22.12 -18.63
N LYS A 301 -14.26 -21.79 -17.37
CA LYS A 301 -15.30 -21.61 -16.34
C LYS A 301 -15.83 -20.18 -16.24
N LEU A 302 -15.00 -19.18 -16.49
CA LEU A 302 -15.36 -17.77 -16.27
C LEU A 302 -15.91 -17.08 -17.53
N VAL A 303 -15.52 -17.49 -18.73
CA VAL A 303 -16.08 -16.91 -19.98
C VAL A 303 -17.60 -17.09 -20.07
N PRO A 304 -18.21 -18.24 -19.71
CA PRO A 304 -19.67 -18.38 -19.69
C PRO A 304 -20.39 -17.43 -18.71
N ILE A 305 -19.70 -16.93 -17.70
CA ILE A 305 -20.25 -16.05 -16.66
C ILE A 305 -20.07 -14.57 -17.08
N TRP A 306 -18.84 -14.21 -17.44
CA TRP A 306 -18.43 -12.83 -17.62
C TRP A 306 -18.40 -12.37 -19.08
N GLY A 307 -18.33 -13.31 -20.02
CA GLY A 307 -18.27 -13.06 -21.46
C GLY A 307 -17.04 -12.25 -21.85
N GLU A 308 -17.19 -11.36 -22.84
CA GLU A 308 -16.13 -10.49 -23.38
C GLU A 308 -15.57 -9.48 -22.35
N ARG A 309 -16.19 -9.35 -21.17
CA ARG A 309 -15.69 -8.47 -20.10
C ARG A 309 -14.53 -9.09 -19.33
N LEU A 310 -14.35 -10.40 -19.44
CA LEU A 310 -13.27 -11.12 -18.79
C LEU A 310 -11.96 -10.89 -19.52
N VAL A 311 -10.90 -10.69 -18.75
CA VAL A 311 -9.52 -10.78 -19.19
C VAL A 311 -8.84 -11.84 -18.33
N VAL A 312 -8.26 -12.84 -18.97
CA VAL A 312 -7.37 -13.81 -18.31
C VAL A 312 -5.98 -13.60 -18.89
N ALA A 313 -5.00 -13.43 -18.04
CA ALA A 313 -3.63 -13.23 -18.47
C ALA A 313 -2.65 -13.81 -17.44
N TRP A 314 -1.43 -14.11 -17.86
CA TRP A 314 -0.39 -14.59 -16.95
C TRP A 314 0.95 -13.93 -17.22
N ARG A 315 1.86 -14.00 -16.25
CA ARG A 315 3.26 -13.60 -16.41
C ARG A 315 4.16 -14.50 -15.57
N SER A 316 5.31 -14.88 -16.12
CA SER A 316 6.34 -15.60 -15.37
C SER A 316 7.04 -14.64 -14.42
N GLY A 317 7.08 -14.97 -13.13
CA GLY A 317 7.52 -14.04 -12.12
C GLY A 317 6.50 -12.97 -11.79
N THR A 318 6.90 -12.06 -10.93
CA THR A 318 6.13 -10.85 -10.61
C THR A 318 6.42 -9.70 -11.61
N GLU A 319 7.06 -10.04 -12.72
CA GLU A 319 7.65 -9.14 -13.71
C GLU A 319 6.99 -9.27 -15.09
N GLY A 320 6.98 -8.19 -15.88
CA GLY A 320 6.60 -8.22 -17.30
C GLY A 320 5.12 -7.91 -17.59
N GLU A 321 4.86 -7.65 -18.87
CA GLU A 321 3.50 -7.53 -19.38
C GLU A 321 2.78 -8.87 -19.23
N PHE A 322 1.57 -8.81 -18.70
CA PHE A 322 0.68 -9.95 -18.70
C PHE A 322 0.45 -10.42 -20.15
N THR A 323 0.79 -11.68 -20.40
CA THR A 323 0.42 -12.38 -21.63
C THR A 323 -1.06 -12.69 -21.56
N VAL A 324 -1.85 -11.94 -22.32
CA VAL A 324 -3.30 -12.11 -22.39
C VAL A 324 -3.63 -13.43 -23.08
N VAL A 325 -4.35 -14.29 -22.35
CA VAL A 325 -4.90 -15.57 -22.83
C VAL A 325 -6.33 -15.38 -23.31
N HIS A 326 -7.08 -14.45 -22.72
CA HIS A 326 -8.44 -14.12 -23.13
C HIS A 326 -8.71 -12.61 -22.99
N PRO A 327 -9.38 -11.96 -23.97
CA PRO A 327 -9.90 -12.53 -25.21
C PRO A 327 -8.82 -12.78 -26.28
N ASP A 328 -9.04 -13.79 -27.14
CA ASP A 328 -8.10 -14.19 -28.20
C ASP A 328 -7.72 -13.00 -29.09
N GLY A 329 -6.41 -12.82 -29.33
CA GLY A 329 -5.88 -11.84 -30.28
C GLY A 329 -5.72 -10.42 -29.72
N VAL A 330 -5.94 -10.20 -28.42
CA VAL A 330 -5.55 -8.96 -27.74
C VAL A 330 -4.09 -9.09 -27.29
N THR A 331 -3.19 -8.35 -27.93
CA THR A 331 -1.76 -8.26 -27.55
C THR A 331 -1.46 -7.05 -26.67
N HIS A 332 -2.48 -6.39 -26.12
CA HIS A 332 -2.25 -5.24 -25.26
C HIS A 332 -1.78 -5.70 -23.89
N ALA A 333 -0.67 -5.12 -23.46
CA ALA A 333 -0.20 -5.20 -22.09
C ALA A 333 -1.33 -4.84 -21.13
N VAL A 334 -1.65 -5.75 -20.22
CA VAL A 334 -2.34 -5.39 -19.00
C VAL A 334 -1.27 -4.89 -18.05
N GLU A 335 -1.24 -3.56 -17.83
CA GLU A 335 -0.51 -2.93 -16.72
C GLU A 335 -1.19 -3.28 -15.38
#